data_AF-A0A5B6UZE3-F1
#
_entry.id   AF-A0A5B6UZE3-F1
#
_cell.length_a   1.000
_cell.length_b   1.000
_cell.length_c   1.000
_cell.angle_alpha   90.00
_cell.angle_beta   90.00
_cell.angle_gamma   90.00
#
_symmetry.space_group_name_H-M   'P 1'
#
loop_
_entity.id
_entity.type
_entity.pdbx_description
1 polymer ?
#
loop_
_entity_poly.entity_id
_entity_poly.type
_entity_poly.pdbx_seq_one_letter_code
_entity_poly.pdbx_strand_id
1 'polypeptide(L)'
;MDVGYSRNWFTWERGNLLETNIREQLDRDVANENWMTMFPEAIKLNYLQTGLGEWAKRICLDTKRRKDFLNSKLNELMEADRSDDNMAELIDTKLQLNLEIDKDERYWEQRARVNWLKLGDRNTAFFHKQATQRHRKTALESYKT
;
A
#
# COMPACT_ATOMS: atom_id res chain seq x y z
N MET A 1 -18.08 6.18 -23.72
CA MET A 1 -16.88 5.40 -24.05
C MET A 1 -16.13 5.09 -22.77
N ASP A 2 -15.61 3.88 -22.60
CA ASP A 2 -14.83 3.50 -21.41
C ASP A 2 -13.46 4.16 -21.45
N VAL A 3 -13.08 4.84 -20.37
CA VAL A 3 -11.86 5.67 -20.27
C VAL A 3 -10.60 4.83 -19.97
N GLY A 4 -10.62 3.53 -20.29
CA GLY A 4 -9.42 2.68 -20.34
C GLY A 4 -9.04 1.96 -19.04
N TYR A 5 -9.99 1.55 -18.19
CA TYR A 5 -9.66 0.86 -16.93
C TYR A 5 -9.84 -0.66 -17.00
N SER A 6 -8.82 -1.41 -17.42
CA SER A 6 -8.86 -2.88 -17.54
C SER A 6 -8.52 -3.63 -16.22
N ARG A 7 -9.30 -3.41 -15.17
CA ARG A 7 -9.25 -4.21 -13.92
C ARG A 7 -10.64 -4.74 -13.55
N ASN A 8 -10.69 -5.59 -12.52
CA ASN A 8 -11.89 -6.22 -11.96
C ASN A 8 -13.07 -5.24 -11.96
N TRP A 9 -14.21 -5.64 -12.54
CA TRP A 9 -15.34 -4.75 -12.84
C TRP A 9 -15.87 -4.04 -11.59
N PHE A 10 -15.77 -4.66 -10.44
CA PHE A 10 -16.22 -4.11 -9.17
C PHE A 10 -15.02 -3.64 -8.34
N THR A 11 -15.09 -2.42 -7.82
CA THR A 11 -14.05 -1.87 -6.93
C THR A 11 -14.38 -2.10 -5.46
N TRP A 12 -15.60 -2.52 -5.18
CA TRP A 12 -16.08 -2.91 -3.85
C TRP A 12 -17.01 -4.12 -3.93
N GLU A 13 -16.84 -5.06 -3.00
CA GLU A 13 -17.69 -6.24 -2.85
C GLU A 13 -17.96 -6.47 -1.35
N ARG A 14 -19.21 -6.79 -1.02
CA ARG A 14 -19.66 -7.14 0.33
C ARG A 14 -20.60 -8.34 0.29
N GLY A 15 -20.36 -9.31 1.16
CA GLY A 15 -21.18 -10.52 1.29
C GLY A 15 -20.65 -11.66 0.43
N ASN A 16 -20.87 -12.90 0.88
CA ASN A 16 -20.23 -14.10 0.31
C ASN A 16 -21.27 -15.08 -0.27
N LEU A 17 -22.55 -14.83 -0.04
CA LEU A 17 -23.67 -15.63 -0.53
C LEU A 17 -24.34 -14.87 -1.67
N LEU A 18 -24.80 -15.56 -2.71
CA LEU A 18 -25.45 -14.95 -3.88
C LEU A 18 -26.57 -13.97 -3.51
N GLU A 19 -27.33 -14.25 -2.45
CA GLU A 19 -28.45 -13.44 -2.00
C GLU A 19 -28.05 -12.17 -1.23
N THR A 20 -26.81 -12.10 -0.74
CA THR A 20 -26.31 -10.98 0.08
C THR A 20 -25.09 -10.30 -0.54
N ASN A 21 -24.67 -10.77 -1.71
CA ASN A 21 -23.52 -10.27 -2.43
C ASN A 21 -23.89 -8.96 -3.12
N ILE A 22 -23.38 -7.86 -2.56
CA ILE A 22 -23.50 -6.53 -3.15
C ILE A 22 -22.13 -6.18 -3.71
N ARG A 23 -22.10 -5.90 -5.01
CA ARG A 23 -20.89 -5.44 -5.70
C ARG A 23 -21.15 -4.06 -6.28
N GLU A 24 -20.29 -3.12 -5.92
CA GLU A 24 -20.41 -1.73 -6.34
C GLU A 24 -19.13 -1.30 -7.06
N GLN A 25 -19.29 -0.40 -8.03
CA GLN A 25 -18.19 0.18 -8.79
C GLN A 25 -18.07 1.64 -8.37
N LEU A 26 -17.18 1.90 -7.41
CA LEU A 26 -17.03 3.20 -6.73
C LEU A 26 -15.91 4.07 -7.32
N ASP A 27 -15.04 3.52 -8.19
CA ASP A 27 -13.79 4.19 -8.62
C ASP A 27 -13.75 4.52 -10.12
N ARG A 28 -14.91 4.55 -10.81
CA ARG A 28 -14.99 5.01 -12.21
C ARG A 28 -15.87 6.25 -12.31
N ASP A 29 -15.24 7.37 -12.63
CA ASP A 29 -15.96 8.50 -13.23
C ASP A 29 -16.33 8.13 -14.67
N VAL A 30 -17.62 8.03 -14.96
CA VAL A 30 -18.13 7.71 -16.30
C VAL A 30 -18.23 9.00 -17.10
N ALA A 31 -17.19 9.32 -17.85
CA ALA A 31 -17.23 10.41 -18.82
C ALA A 31 -17.99 9.95 -20.09
N ASN A 32 -19.22 10.44 -20.30
CA ASN A 32 -19.89 10.26 -21.58
C ASN A 32 -19.36 11.28 -22.62
N GLU A 33 -19.64 11.06 -23.90
CA GLU A 33 -19.17 11.95 -24.98
C GLU A 33 -19.55 13.41 -24.74
N ASN A 34 -20.75 13.64 -24.21
CA ASN A 34 -21.25 14.98 -23.88
C ASN A 34 -20.44 15.66 -22.75
N TRP A 35 -19.94 14.90 -21.79
CA TRP A 35 -19.08 15.41 -20.73
C TRP A 35 -17.66 15.71 -21.26
N MET A 36 -17.12 14.87 -22.14
CA MET A 36 -15.82 15.11 -22.78
C MET A 36 -15.84 16.34 -23.70
N THR A 37 -16.95 16.61 -24.37
CA THR A 37 -17.11 17.83 -25.18
C THR A 37 -17.28 19.09 -24.30
N MET A 38 -17.91 18.97 -23.13
CA MET A 38 -18.00 20.08 -22.16
C MET A 38 -16.66 20.40 -21.50
N PHE A 39 -15.78 19.40 -21.33
CA PHE A 39 -14.49 19.54 -20.64
C PHE A 39 -13.33 18.95 -21.46
N PRO A 40 -12.98 19.54 -22.62
CA PRO A 40 -11.92 19.02 -23.50
C PRO A 40 -10.54 19.01 -22.82
N GLU A 41 -10.34 19.85 -21.80
CA GLU A 41 -9.11 19.90 -21.00
C GLU A 41 -8.96 18.70 -20.06
N ALA A 42 -10.05 17.98 -19.74
CA ALA A 42 -10.00 16.79 -18.90
C ALA A 42 -9.20 15.65 -19.53
N ILE A 43 -9.04 15.64 -20.87
CA ILE A 43 -8.14 14.71 -21.56
C ILE A 43 -6.69 14.86 -21.07
N LYS A 44 -6.26 16.07 -20.68
CA LYS A 44 -4.94 16.30 -20.09
C LYS A 44 -4.78 15.59 -18.74
N LEU A 45 -5.88 15.38 -18.01
CA LEU A 45 -5.88 14.63 -16.75
C LEU A 45 -5.63 13.14 -16.98
N ASN A 46 -6.07 12.57 -18.10
CA ASN A 46 -5.78 11.16 -18.43
C ASN A 46 -4.28 10.92 -18.62
N TYR A 47 -3.58 11.79 -19.35
CA TYR A 47 -2.13 11.70 -19.51
C TYR A 47 -1.40 11.79 -18.16
N LEU A 48 -1.87 12.69 -17.29
CA LEU A 48 -1.32 12.86 -15.96
C LEU A 48 -1.58 11.62 -15.08
N GLN A 49 -2.76 11.02 -15.16
CA GLN A 49 -3.10 9.80 -14.45
C GLN A 49 -2.22 8.62 -14.89
N THR A 50 -2.06 8.42 -16.21
CA THR A 50 -1.18 7.38 -16.75
C THR A 50 0.27 7.63 -16.35
N GLY A 51 0.76 8.86 -16.49
CA GLY A 51 2.12 9.24 -16.13
C GLY A 51 2.43 9.03 -14.65
N LEU A 52 1.51 9.43 -13.76
CA LEU A 52 1.64 9.18 -12.32
C LEU A 52 1.57 7.69 -11.99
N GLY A 53 0.75 6.92 -12.71
CA GLY A 53 0.68 5.47 -12.57
C GLY A 53 2.01 4.78 -12.90
N GLU A 54 2.62 5.13 -14.04
CA GLU A 54 3.93 4.60 -14.43
C GLU A 54 5.06 5.08 -13.51
N TRP A 55 5.03 6.35 -13.10
CA TRP A 55 5.97 6.89 -12.12
C TRP A 55 5.89 6.14 -10.78
N ALA A 56 4.68 5.87 -10.28
CA ALA A 56 4.48 5.12 -9.04
C ALA A 56 4.97 3.66 -9.16
N LYS A 57 4.70 3.00 -10.30
CA LYS A 57 5.26 1.65 -10.56
C LYS A 57 6.78 1.66 -10.55
N ARG A 58 7.40 2.66 -11.19
CA ARG A 58 8.87 2.79 -11.24
C ARG A 58 9.45 2.94 -9.84
N ILE A 59 8.90 3.83 -9.02
CA ILE A 59 9.35 4.01 -7.62
C ILE A 59 9.23 2.71 -6.84
N CYS A 60 8.09 2.02 -6.93
CA CYS A 60 7.89 0.75 -6.24
C CYS A 60 8.93 -0.30 -6.66
N LEU A 61 9.22 -0.40 -7.96
CA LEU A 61 10.25 -1.31 -8.48
C LEU A 61 11.65 -0.93 -8.01
N ASP A 62 12.00 0.35 -8.02
CA ASP A 62 13.32 0.82 -7.59
C ASP A 62 13.54 0.62 -6.08
N THR A 63 12.53 0.92 -5.25
CA THR A 63 12.58 0.63 -3.80
C THR A 63 12.72 -0.87 -3.55
N LYS A 64 11.97 -1.71 -4.27
CA LYS A 64 12.10 -3.17 -4.15
C LYS A 64 13.50 -3.64 -4.52
N ARG A 65 14.02 -3.22 -5.68
CA ARG A 65 15.38 -3.56 -6.13
C ARG A 65 16.45 -3.12 -5.14
N ARG A 66 16.30 -1.92 -4.55
CA ARG A 66 17.23 -1.43 -3.53
C ARG A 66 17.25 -2.32 -2.29
N LYS A 67 16.07 -2.73 -1.81
CA LYS A 67 15.94 -3.66 -0.67
C LYS A 67 16.50 -5.03 -0.99
N ASP A 68 16.21 -5.56 -2.17
CA ASP A 68 16.74 -6.85 -2.62
C ASP A 68 18.27 -6.82 -2.68
N PHE A 69 18.86 -5.76 -3.24
CA PHE A 69 20.31 -5.55 -3.27
C PHE A 69 20.92 -5.48 -1.87
N LEU A 70 20.34 -4.69 -0.96
CA LEU A 70 20.84 -4.56 0.41
C LEU A 70 20.73 -5.88 1.19
N ASN A 71 19.67 -6.65 0.98
CA ASN A 71 19.51 -7.98 1.60
C ASN A 71 20.52 -8.99 1.05
N SER A 72 20.75 -9.01 -0.27
CA SER A 72 21.82 -9.83 -0.87
C SER A 72 23.18 -9.48 -0.29
N LYS A 73 23.52 -8.19 -0.28
CA LYS A 73 24.78 -7.69 0.30
C LYS A 73 24.92 -8.04 1.79
N LEU A 74 23.84 -7.92 2.56
CA LEU A 74 23.82 -8.29 3.98
C LEU A 74 24.12 -9.78 4.15
N ASN A 75 23.50 -10.64 3.35
CA ASN A 75 23.74 -12.08 3.41
C ASN A 75 25.21 -12.42 3.05
N GLU A 76 25.75 -11.81 2.01
CA GLU A 76 27.16 -11.98 1.61
C GLU A 76 28.12 -11.59 2.75
N LEU A 77 27.89 -10.43 3.39
CA LEU A 77 28.71 -9.96 4.51
C LEU A 77 28.55 -10.79 5.79
N MET A 78 27.39 -11.45 5.97
CA MET A 78 27.17 -12.35 7.10
C MET A 78 27.93 -13.68 6.96
N GLU A 79 28.13 -14.15 5.73
CA GLU A 79 28.89 -15.38 5.43
C GLU A 79 30.39 -15.13 5.28
N ALA A 80 30.81 -13.88 5.10
CA ALA A 80 32.22 -13.50 4.99
C ALA A 80 32.98 -13.63 6.32
N ASP A 81 34.29 -13.83 6.24
CA ASP A 81 35.16 -13.90 7.41
C ASP A 81 35.08 -12.62 8.25
N ARG A 82 35.22 -12.76 9.58
CA ARG A 82 35.21 -11.59 10.47
C ARG A 82 36.49 -10.78 10.28
N SER A 83 36.31 -9.59 9.72
CA SER A 83 37.30 -8.51 9.63
C SER A 83 36.66 -7.21 10.09
N ASP A 84 37.45 -6.26 10.61
CA ASP A 84 36.96 -4.94 11.01
C ASP A 84 36.28 -4.21 9.84
N ASP A 85 36.80 -4.37 8.62
CA ASP A 85 36.21 -3.82 7.40
C ASP A 85 34.83 -4.43 7.11
N ASN A 86 34.71 -5.76 7.18
CA ASN A 86 33.45 -6.47 6.97
C ASN A 86 32.43 -6.10 8.05
N MET A 87 32.87 -5.92 9.30
CA MET A 87 32.01 -5.49 10.39
C MET A 87 31.50 -4.05 10.18
N ALA A 88 32.36 -3.13 9.74
CA ALA A 88 31.96 -1.77 9.41
C ALA A 88 30.95 -1.75 8.26
N GLU A 89 31.19 -2.52 7.19
CA GLU A 89 30.30 -2.57 6.02
C GLU A 89 28.96 -3.26 6.34
N LEU A 90 28.95 -4.25 7.23
CA LEU A 90 27.74 -4.89 7.72
C LEU A 90 26.87 -3.92 8.54
N ILE A 91 27.49 -3.09 9.40
CA ILE A 91 26.77 -2.05 10.15
C ILE A 91 26.15 -1.03 9.19
N ASP A 92 26.92 -0.54 8.20
CA ASP A 92 26.41 0.41 7.21
C ASP A 92 25.26 -0.17 6.40
N THR A 93 25.40 -1.42 5.92
CA THR A 93 24.35 -2.10 5.14
C THR A 93 23.07 -2.27 5.95
N LYS A 94 23.17 -2.64 7.24
CA LYS A 94 22.02 -2.71 8.15
C LYS A 94 21.37 -1.35 8.37
N LEU A 95 22.17 -0.30 8.53
CA LEU A 95 21.66 1.06 8.68
C LEU A 95 20.89 1.52 7.43
N GLN A 96 21.44 1.26 6.24
CA GLN A 96 20.75 1.55 4.97
C GLN A 96 19.44 0.77 4.84
N LEU A 97 19.41 -0.50 5.24
CA LEU A 97 18.19 -1.31 5.21
C LEU A 97 17.12 -0.75 6.15
N ASN A 98 17.50 -0.37 7.38
CA ASN A 98 16.59 0.26 8.34
C ASN A 98 16.01 1.56 7.79
N LEU A 99 16.82 2.41 7.15
CA LEU A 99 16.33 3.64 6.51
C LEU A 99 15.29 3.36 5.41
N GLU A 100 15.44 2.27 4.65
CA GLU A 100 14.45 1.84 3.66
C GLU A 100 13.18 1.25 4.28
N ILE A 101 13.27 0.64 5.47
CA ILE A 101 12.11 0.18 6.25
C ILE A 101 11.34 1.39 6.81
N ASP A 102 12.03 2.36 7.41
CA ASP A 102 11.43 3.57 7.96
C ASP A 102 10.65 4.37 6.89
N LYS A 103 11.13 4.39 5.65
CA LYS A 103 10.42 5.01 4.52
C LYS A 103 9.08 4.32 4.26
N ASP A 104 9.06 2.99 4.27
CA ASP A 104 7.83 2.21 4.09
C ASP A 104 6.88 2.39 5.27
N GLU A 105 7.39 2.36 6.50
CA GLU A 105 6.59 2.57 7.71
C GLU A 105 5.88 3.93 7.64
N ARG A 106 6.61 5.02 7.39
CA ARG A 106 6.00 6.35 7.23
C ARG A 106 4.96 6.38 6.12
N TYR A 107 5.23 5.73 4.99
CA TYR A 107 4.26 5.64 3.89
C TYR A 107 2.98 4.91 4.32
N TRP A 108 3.11 3.77 5.00
CA TRP A 108 1.99 2.98 5.47
C TRP A 108 1.22 3.65 6.59
N GLU A 109 1.89 4.35 7.51
CA GLU A 109 1.25 5.18 8.53
C GLU A 109 0.41 6.29 7.92
N GLN A 110 0.95 7.02 6.95
CA GLN A 110 0.22 8.06 6.22
C GLN A 110 -1.02 7.48 5.54
N ARG A 111 -0.88 6.34 4.86
CA ARG A 111 -2.02 5.66 4.21
C ARG A 111 -3.03 5.12 5.20
N ALA A 112 -2.59 4.55 6.32
CA ALA A 112 -3.47 4.08 7.39
C ALA A 112 -4.27 5.25 7.99
N ARG A 113 -3.62 6.40 8.22
CA ARG A 113 -4.28 7.63 8.69
C ARG A 113 -5.26 8.19 7.68
N VAL A 114 -4.89 8.24 6.40
CA VAL A 114 -5.81 8.66 5.32
C VAL A 114 -6.99 7.70 5.20
N ASN A 115 -6.76 6.40 5.28
CA ASN A 115 -7.82 5.39 5.29
C ASN A 115 -8.72 5.54 6.52
N TRP A 116 -8.14 5.79 7.69
CA TRP A 116 -8.89 6.05 8.92
C TRP A 116 -9.76 7.31 8.79
N LEU A 117 -9.21 8.40 8.25
CA LEU A 117 -9.97 9.64 7.99
C LEU A 117 -11.08 9.43 6.96
N LYS A 118 -10.81 8.66 5.89
CA LYS A 118 -11.81 8.32 4.85
C LYS A 118 -12.90 7.37 5.35
N LEU A 119 -12.57 6.46 6.26
CA LEU A 119 -13.48 5.46 6.82
C LEU A 119 -14.11 5.88 8.16
N GLY A 120 -13.81 7.10 8.63
CA GLY A 120 -14.26 7.64 9.91
C GLY A 120 -15.75 7.43 10.20
N ASP A 121 -16.03 6.99 11.43
CA ASP A 121 -17.31 6.58 12.05
C ASP A 121 -18.29 5.73 11.23
N ARG A 122 -17.86 5.20 10.08
CA ARG A 122 -18.49 4.01 9.53
C ARG A 122 -18.13 2.89 10.48
N ASN A 123 -19.03 2.66 11.43
CA ASN A 123 -19.01 1.65 12.46
C ASN A 123 -19.03 0.24 11.84
N THR A 124 -18.05 -0.07 11.01
CA THR A 124 -18.04 -1.27 10.19
C THR A 124 -17.74 -2.47 11.08
N ALA A 125 -18.42 -3.58 10.80
CA ALA A 125 -18.21 -4.82 11.54
C ALA A 125 -16.74 -5.27 11.56
N PHE A 126 -15.95 -4.89 10.56
CA PHE A 126 -14.51 -5.12 10.52
C PHE A 126 -13.76 -4.38 11.63
N PHE A 127 -14.07 -3.10 11.87
CA PHE A 127 -13.44 -2.32 12.95
C PHE A 127 -13.80 -2.88 14.32
N HIS A 128 -15.06 -3.25 14.56
CA HIS A 128 -15.46 -3.94 15.79
C HIS A 128 -14.76 -5.27 16.00
N LYS A 129 -14.63 -6.07 14.94
CA LYS A 129 -13.91 -7.34 14.98
C LYS A 129 -12.44 -7.13 15.34
N GLN A 130 -11.79 -6.13 14.73
CA GLN A 130 -10.37 -5.89 14.95
C GLN A 130 -10.08 -5.21 16.30
N ALA A 131 -10.96 -4.31 16.75
CA ALA A 131 -10.92 -3.73 18.09
C ALA A 131 -11.14 -4.81 19.17
N THR A 132 -12.10 -5.71 18.96
CA THR A 132 -12.36 -6.85 19.85
C THR A 132 -11.16 -7.80 19.92
N GLN A 133 -10.52 -8.10 18.79
CA GLN A 133 -9.28 -8.90 18.77
C GLN A 133 -8.14 -8.23 19.53
N ARG A 134 -7.94 -6.91 19.33
CA ARG A 134 -6.94 -6.14 20.10
C ARG A 134 -7.23 -6.22 21.58
N HIS A 135 -8.47 -5.95 22.01
CA HIS A 135 -8.87 -6.03 23.41
C HIS A 135 -8.60 -7.41 24.03
N ARG A 136 -8.91 -8.50 23.32
CA ARG A 136 -8.60 -9.86 23.77
C ARG A 136 -7.10 -10.09 23.93
N LYS A 137 -6.29 -9.62 22.98
CA LYS A 137 -4.83 -9.78 23.03
C LYS A 137 -4.23 -9.00 24.20
N THR A 138 -4.63 -7.75 24.40
CA THR A 138 -4.16 -6.92 25.52
C THR A 138 -4.59 -7.50 26.87
N ALA A 139 -5.81 -8.05 26.97
CA ALA A 139 -6.25 -8.76 28.16
C ALA A 139 -5.39 -10.00 28.45
N LEU A 140 -5.11 -10.84 27.45
CA LEU A 140 -4.25 -12.02 27.61
C LEU A 140 -2.81 -11.69 28.00
N GLU A 141 -2.27 -10.56 27.53
CA GLU A 141 -0.95 -10.06 27.93
C GLU A 141 -0.95 -9.57 29.39
N SER A 142 -2.04 -8.96 29.87
CA SER A 142 -2.17 -8.52 31.27
C SER A 142 -2.23 -9.68 32.29
N TYR A 143 -2.71 -10.86 31.89
CA TYR A 143 -2.73 -12.07 32.72
C TYR A 143 -1.40 -12.84 32.76
N LYS A 144 -0.38 -12.39 32.02
CA LYS A 144 0.97 -13.00 32.02
C LYS A 144 1.98 -12.22 32.88
N THR A 145 1.49 -11.30 33.70
CA THR A 145 2.22 -10.57 34.75
C THR A 145 1.81 -11.13 36.10
#